data_AF-A0A8X6FQX5-F1
#
_entry.id   AF-A0A8X6FQX5-F1
#
_cell.length_a   1.000
_cell.length_b   1.000
_cell.length_c   1.000
_cell.angle_alpha   90.00
_cell.angle_beta   90.00
_cell.angle_gamma   90.00
#
_symmetry.space_group_name_H-M   'P 1'
#
loop_
_entity.id
_entity.type
_entity.pdbx_description
1 polymer ?
#
loop_
_entity_poly.entity_id
_entity_poly.type
_entity_poly.pdbx_seq_one_letter_code
_entity_poly.pdbx_strand_id
1 'polypeptide(L)'
;MPTPWKSVLTSVPLWALLAAHCGETWGFYTLLIQAPTYLSNILHFDLNENGLLSALPNLMLSTVSIFASILADHLRKKGIRISMIRKTLNTIGFIGPAICLAIVAFVGCKPVVIVALLCLALGLNGFAFSGFIATHVDMSPDFAGTLYGFTNFFANCNGFIVPAFVGWIIHDGVIV
;
A
#
# COMPACT_ATOMS: atom_id res chain seq x y z
N MET A 1 27.77 6.73 16.64
CA MET A 1 28.60 6.69 15.40
C MET A 1 27.94 7.62 14.38
N PRO A 2 28.69 8.46 13.65
CA PRO A 2 28.09 9.34 12.65
C PRO A 2 27.42 8.51 11.55
N THR A 3 26.20 8.90 11.16
CA THR A 3 25.44 8.29 10.06
C THR A 3 26.22 8.44 8.75
N PRO A 4 26.59 7.34 8.06
CA PRO A 4 27.32 7.41 6.81
C PRO A 4 26.37 7.77 5.65
N TRP A 5 25.86 9.01 5.64
CA TRP A 5 24.87 9.53 4.68
C TRP A 5 25.27 9.30 3.22
N LYS A 6 26.54 9.52 2.86
CA LYS A 6 27.01 9.26 1.48
C LYS A 6 26.78 7.82 1.06
N SER A 7 27.21 6.86 1.89
CA SER A 7 27.09 5.43 1.57
C SER A 7 25.63 4.98 1.49
N VAL A 8 24.80 5.50 2.40
CA VAL A 8 23.35 5.25 2.43
C VAL A 8 22.68 5.80 1.17
N LEU A 9 22.99 7.04 0.77
CA LEU A 9 22.38 7.68 -0.40
C LEU A 9 22.88 7.13 -1.74
N THR A 10 24.09 6.55 -1.81
CA THR A 10 24.57 5.85 -3.01
C THR A 10 24.13 4.39 -3.11
N SER A 11 23.39 3.87 -2.12
CA SER A 11 22.99 2.46 -2.09
C SER A 11 21.76 2.20 -2.99
N VAL A 12 21.93 1.36 -4.02
CA VAL A 12 20.85 0.90 -4.93
C VAL A 12 19.63 0.33 -4.18
N PRO A 13 19.77 -0.47 -3.10
CA PRO A 13 18.62 -0.99 -2.36
C PRO A 13 17.74 0.09 -1.73
N LEU A 14 18.31 1.24 -1.36
CA LEU A 14 17.57 2.35 -0.77
C LEU A 14 16.65 3.01 -1.79
N TRP A 15 17.13 3.24 -3.01
CA TRP A 15 16.31 3.79 -4.10
C TRP A 15 15.22 2.82 -4.57
N ALA A 16 15.51 1.52 -4.61
CA ALA A 16 14.50 0.51 -4.92
C ALA A 16 13.41 0.44 -3.83
N LEU A 17 13.80 0.52 -2.56
CA LEU A 17 12.87 0.59 -1.43
C LEU A 17 12.04 1.88 -1.47
N LEU A 18 12.66 3.00 -1.82
CA LEU A 18 11.98 4.29 -1.97
C LEU A 18 10.91 4.24 -3.06
N ALA A 19 11.24 3.73 -4.25
CA ALA A 19 10.30 3.58 -5.34
C ALA A 19 9.13 2.66 -4.98
N ALA A 20 9.42 1.53 -4.31
CA ALA A 20 8.39 0.64 -3.80
C ALA A 20 7.50 1.35 -2.76
N HIS A 21 8.09 2.06 -1.79
CA HIS A 21 7.32 2.78 -0.76
C HIS A 21 6.42 3.85 -1.39
N CYS A 22 6.92 4.62 -2.36
CA CYS A 22 6.10 5.61 -3.07
C CYS A 22 4.91 4.98 -3.79
N GLY A 23 5.12 3.85 -4.48
CA GLY A 23 4.05 3.13 -5.18
C GLY A 23 3.02 2.52 -4.23
N GLU A 24 3.47 1.97 -3.10
CA GLU A 24 2.60 1.41 -2.06
C GLU A 24 1.73 2.49 -1.44
N THR A 25 2.36 3.58 -1.01
CA THR A 25 1.69 4.70 -0.34
C THR A 25 0.66 5.35 -1.27
N TRP A 26 0.96 5.47 -2.56
CA TRP A 26 0.01 5.95 -3.56
C TRP A 26 -1.18 4.98 -3.72
N GLY A 27 -0.92 3.69 -3.93
CA GLY A 27 -1.99 2.69 -4.08
C GLY A 27 -2.90 2.61 -2.83
N PHE A 28 -2.28 2.63 -1.65
CA PHE A 28 -2.98 2.62 -0.37
C PHE A 28 -3.85 3.87 -0.17
N TYR A 29 -3.29 5.08 -0.36
CA TYR A 29 -4.08 6.31 -0.23
C TYR A 29 -5.20 6.39 -1.27
N THR A 30 -4.96 5.95 -2.50
CA THR A 30 -5.99 5.91 -3.54
C THR A 30 -7.13 5.00 -3.11
N LEU A 31 -6.85 3.78 -2.64
CA LEU A 31 -7.86 2.86 -2.14
C LEU A 31 -8.58 3.42 -0.91
N LEU A 32 -7.85 4.04 0.01
CA LEU A 32 -8.40 4.57 1.26
C LEU A 32 -9.30 5.78 1.05
N ILE A 33 -8.99 6.64 0.07
CA ILE A 33 -9.82 7.80 -0.31
C ILE A 33 -11.00 7.34 -1.18
N GLN A 34 -10.74 6.51 -2.18
CA GLN A 34 -11.78 6.11 -3.14
C GLN A 34 -12.79 5.14 -2.53
N ALA A 35 -12.40 4.26 -1.59
CA ALA A 35 -13.34 3.32 -0.99
C ALA A 35 -14.58 3.99 -0.35
N PRO A 36 -14.45 4.97 0.56
CA PRO A 36 -15.60 5.66 1.15
C PRO A 36 -16.33 6.55 0.13
N THR A 37 -15.61 7.22 -0.78
CA THR A 37 -16.22 8.04 -1.83
C THR A 37 -17.06 7.19 -2.79
N TYR A 38 -16.60 5.99 -3.13
CA TYR A 38 -17.33 5.04 -3.99
C TYR A 38 -18.58 4.50 -3.29
N LEU A 39 -18.46 4.14 -2.01
CA LEU A 39 -19.58 3.72 -1.17
C LEU A 39 -20.66 4.82 -1.03
N SER A 40 -20.24 6.08 -0.87
CA SER A 40 -21.18 7.20 -0.73
C SER A 40 -21.82 7.62 -2.06
N ASN A 41 -21.02 7.84 -3.10
CA ASN A 41 -21.48 8.49 -4.33
C ASN A 41 -22.16 7.53 -5.31
N ILE A 42 -21.73 6.27 -5.37
CA ILE A 42 -22.22 5.31 -6.39
C ILE A 42 -23.24 4.34 -5.77
N LEU A 43 -23.07 4.04 -4.49
CA LEU A 43 -23.94 3.13 -3.77
C LEU A 43 -25.11 3.85 -3.09
N HIS A 44 -25.06 5.19 -2.99
CA HIS A 44 -26.00 6.03 -2.22
C HIS A 44 -26.22 5.53 -0.79
N PHE A 45 -25.21 4.88 -0.20
CA PHE A 45 -25.31 4.36 1.16
C PHE A 45 -25.05 5.49 2.16
N ASP A 46 -25.95 5.63 3.12
CA ASP A 46 -25.76 6.53 4.26
C ASP A 46 -24.62 5.99 5.14
N LEU A 47 -23.43 6.56 4.97
CA LEU A 47 -22.24 6.24 5.76
C LEU A 47 -22.46 6.48 7.27
N ASN A 48 -23.42 7.34 7.63
CA ASN A 48 -23.82 7.62 9.01
C ASN A 48 -24.65 6.50 9.65
N GLU A 49 -25.45 5.75 8.88
CA GLU A 49 -26.23 4.62 9.42
C GLU A 49 -25.44 3.31 9.42
N ASN A 50 -24.50 3.14 8.48
CA ASN A 50 -23.79 1.88 8.25
C ASN A 50 -22.30 1.93 8.63
N GLY A 51 -21.98 2.45 9.82
CA GLY A 51 -20.61 2.51 10.35
C GLY A 51 -19.87 1.16 10.36
N LEU A 52 -20.59 0.05 10.48
CA LEU A 52 -20.03 -1.31 10.36
C LEU A 52 -19.46 -1.61 8.97
N LEU A 53 -20.07 -1.11 7.90
CA LEU A 53 -19.61 -1.29 6.52
C LEU A 53 -18.39 -0.43 6.22
N SER A 54 -18.26 0.75 6.82
CA SER A 54 -17.05 1.59 6.73
C SER A 54 -15.89 1.01 7.54
N ALA A 55 -16.18 0.27 8.61
CA ALA A 55 -15.18 -0.43 9.41
C ALA A 55 -14.67 -1.71 8.73
N LEU A 56 -15.49 -2.37 7.91
CA LEU A 56 -15.21 -3.66 7.26
C LEU A 56 -13.88 -3.69 6.47
N PRO A 57 -13.58 -2.74 5.57
CA PRO A 57 -12.32 -2.74 4.83
C PRO A 57 -11.10 -2.57 5.74
N ASN A 58 -11.22 -1.71 6.75
CA ASN A 58 -10.15 -1.47 7.72
C ASN A 58 -9.92 -2.69 8.63
N LEU A 59 -10.99 -3.36 9.06
CA LEU A 59 -10.91 -4.60 9.83
C LEU A 59 -10.27 -5.74 9.02
N MET A 60 -10.61 -5.84 7.73
CA MET A 60 -9.98 -6.80 6.81
C MET A 60 -8.49 -6.52 6.66
N LEU A 61 -8.10 -5.25 6.46
CA LEU A 61 -6.69 -4.83 6.43
C LEU A 61 -5.96 -5.22 7.73
N SER A 62 -6.52 -4.92 8.90
CA SER A 62 -5.91 -5.25 10.20
C SER A 62 -5.78 -6.76 10.39
N THR A 63 -6.79 -7.54 10.02
CA THR A 63 -6.76 -8.99 10.19
C THR A 63 -5.73 -9.62 9.26
N VAL A 64 -5.73 -9.24 7.98
CA VAL A 64 -4.80 -9.78 6.98
C VAL A 64 -3.36 -9.38 7.29
N SER A 65 -3.11 -8.16 7.78
CA SER A 65 -1.75 -7.73 8.17
C SER A 65 -1.21 -8.53 9.38
N ILE A 66 -2.07 -8.90 10.34
CA ILE A 66 -1.69 -9.80 11.43
C ILE A 66 -1.34 -11.19 10.89
N PHE A 67 -2.20 -11.77 10.04
CA PHE A 67 -1.93 -13.07 9.41
C PHE A 67 -0.64 -13.06 8.59
N ALA A 68 -0.40 -12.01 7.80
CA ALA A 68 0.81 -11.82 7.01
C ALA A 68 2.06 -11.79 7.90
N SER A 69 1.97 -11.14 9.06
CA SER A 69 3.08 -11.03 10.01
C SER A 69 3.38 -12.36 10.70
N ILE A 70 2.34 -13.10 11.12
CA ILE A 70 2.50 -14.46 11.68
C ILE A 70 3.10 -15.39 10.62
N LEU A 71 2.64 -15.31 9.37
CA LEU A 71 3.18 -16.09 8.26
C LEU A 71 4.66 -15.75 8.01
N ALA A 72 5.02 -14.47 8.03
CA ALA A 72 6.41 -14.02 7.88
C ALA A 72 7.31 -14.59 8.99
N ASP A 73 6.86 -14.54 10.24
CA ASP A 73 7.59 -15.09 11.38
C ASP A 73 7.72 -16.60 11.31
N HIS A 74 6.68 -17.30 10.84
CA HIS A 74 6.70 -18.75 10.66
C HIS A 74 7.68 -19.17 9.55
N LEU A 75 7.69 -18.46 8.42
CA LEU A 75 8.65 -18.68 7.33
C LEU A 75 10.09 -18.38 7.77
N ARG A 76 10.27 -17.38 8.64
CA ARG A 76 11.56 -17.06 9.25
C ARG A 76 12.04 -18.18 10.17
N LYS A 77 11.16 -18.76 11.00
CA LYS A 77 11.48 -19.91 11.87
C LYS A 77 11.87 -21.16 11.06
N LYS A 78 11.35 -21.31 9.84
CA LYS A 78 11.74 -22.37 8.90
C LYS A 78 13.09 -22.14 8.21
N GLY A 79 13.79 -21.05 8.52
CA GLY A 79 15.13 -20.75 7.98
C GLY A 79 15.13 -20.12 6.59
N ILE A 80 13.98 -19.65 6.09
CA ILE A 80 13.91 -18.95 4.80
C ILE A 80 14.56 -17.57 4.95
N ARG A 81 15.34 -17.17 3.95
CA ARG A 81 16.01 -15.87 3.92
C ARG A 81 15.01 -14.72 4.04
N ILE A 82 15.23 -13.81 4.99
CA ILE A 82 14.33 -12.68 5.28
C ILE A 82 14.06 -11.85 4.02
N SER A 83 15.09 -11.58 3.20
CA SER A 83 14.93 -10.83 1.95
C SER A 83 13.99 -11.51 0.95
N MET A 84 13.90 -12.85 0.95
CA MET A 84 12.99 -13.58 0.07
C MET A 84 11.55 -13.48 0.58
N ILE A 85 11.34 -13.63 1.90
CA ILE A 85 10.04 -13.46 2.56
C ILE A 85 9.49 -12.05 2.31
N ARG A 86 10.32 -11.01 2.54
CA ARG A 86 9.90 -9.62 2.34
C ARG A 86 9.55 -9.34 0.87
N LYS A 87 10.34 -9.86 -0.08
CA LYS A 87 10.05 -9.71 -1.52
C LYS A 87 8.74 -10.37 -1.93
N THR A 88 8.47 -11.60 -1.49
CA THR A 88 7.20 -12.27 -1.84
C THR A 88 6.00 -11.58 -1.20
N LEU A 89 6.07 -11.20 0.08
CA LEU A 89 4.99 -10.47 0.75
C LEU A 89 4.70 -9.13 0.07
N ASN A 90 5.75 -8.39 -0.28
CA ASN A 90 5.59 -7.10 -0.98
C ASN A 90 4.99 -7.32 -2.39
N THR A 91 5.47 -8.32 -3.12
CA THR A 91 4.96 -8.65 -4.47
C THR A 91 3.46 -9.00 -4.42
N ILE A 92 3.04 -9.80 -3.43
CA ILE A 92 1.62 -10.13 -3.23
C ILE A 92 0.81 -8.88 -2.86
N GLY A 93 1.37 -8.02 -2.00
CA GLY A 93 0.75 -6.75 -1.59
C GLY A 93 0.62 -5.72 -2.72
N PHE A 94 1.40 -5.83 -3.80
CA PHE A 94 1.26 -5.00 -4.99
C PHE A 94 0.35 -5.61 -6.06
N ILE A 95 0.59 -6.89 -6.41
CA ILE A 95 -0.12 -7.56 -7.49
C ILE A 95 -1.57 -7.84 -7.08
N GLY A 96 -1.82 -8.22 -5.83
CA GLY A 96 -3.15 -8.53 -5.32
C GLY A 96 -4.14 -7.36 -5.49
N PRO A 97 -3.84 -6.18 -4.95
CA PRO A 97 -4.68 -5.00 -5.13
C PRO A 97 -4.78 -4.55 -6.59
N ALA A 98 -3.70 -4.64 -7.37
CA ALA A 98 -3.72 -4.27 -8.79
C ALA A 98 -4.67 -5.14 -9.62
N ILE A 99 -4.67 -6.46 -9.40
CA ILE A 99 -5.62 -7.38 -10.05
C ILE A 99 -7.04 -7.07 -9.60
N CYS A 100 -7.28 -6.85 -8.31
CA CYS A 100 -8.61 -6.53 -7.80
C CYS A 100 -9.15 -5.23 -8.41
N LEU A 101 -8.31 -4.18 -8.50
CA LEU A 101 -8.66 -2.91 -9.14
C LEU A 101 -8.92 -3.06 -10.64
N ALA A 102 -8.13 -3.87 -11.34
CA ALA A 102 -8.37 -4.17 -12.75
C ALA A 102 -9.74 -4.86 -12.93
N ILE A 103 -10.07 -5.83 -12.08
CA ILE A 103 -11.38 -6.51 -12.11
C ILE A 103 -12.51 -5.51 -11.83
N VAL A 104 -12.36 -4.60 -10.85
CA VAL A 104 -13.34 -3.55 -10.56
C VAL A 104 -13.60 -2.68 -11.80
N ALA A 105 -12.58 -2.35 -12.59
CA ALA A 105 -12.75 -1.58 -13.82
C ALA A 105 -13.59 -2.30 -14.91
N PHE A 106 -13.62 -3.64 -14.91
CA PHE A 106 -14.41 -4.44 -15.85
C PHE A 106 -15.76 -4.90 -15.28
N VAL A 107 -15.94 -4.87 -13.95
CA VAL A 107 -17.18 -5.27 -13.28
C VAL A 107 -18.13 -4.07 -13.23
N GLY A 108 -18.99 -3.95 -14.25
CA GLY A 108 -20.05 -2.93 -14.29
C GLY A 108 -21.10 -3.07 -13.18
N CYS A 109 -21.79 -1.95 -12.87
CA CYS A 109 -22.95 -1.68 -11.99
C CYS A 109 -23.44 -2.78 -11.01
N LYS A 110 -22.54 -3.50 -10.32
CA LYS A 110 -22.88 -4.44 -9.26
C LYS A 110 -22.30 -3.97 -7.93
N PRO A 111 -23.07 -3.20 -7.14
CA PRO A 111 -22.58 -2.50 -5.96
C PRO A 111 -21.91 -3.43 -4.94
N VAL A 112 -22.53 -4.57 -4.65
CA VAL A 112 -22.05 -5.55 -3.66
C VAL A 112 -20.72 -6.20 -4.06
N VAL A 113 -20.55 -6.51 -5.34
CA VAL A 113 -19.33 -7.18 -5.85
C VAL A 113 -18.13 -6.23 -5.78
N ILE A 114 -18.36 -4.96 -6.07
CA ILE A 114 -17.32 -3.93 -6.04
C ILE A 114 -16.85 -3.68 -4.61
N VAL A 115 -17.77 -3.57 -3.65
CA VAL A 115 -17.41 -3.45 -2.22
C VAL A 115 -16.60 -4.66 -1.74
N ALA A 116 -17.01 -5.88 -2.11
CA ALA A 116 -16.27 -7.09 -1.75
C ALA A 116 -14.85 -7.11 -2.36
N LEU A 117 -14.69 -6.70 -3.62
CA LEU A 117 -13.39 -6.59 -4.29
C LEU A 117 -12.51 -5.50 -3.69
N LEU A 118 -13.08 -4.35 -3.30
CA LEU A 118 -12.34 -3.28 -2.62
C LEU A 118 -11.88 -3.72 -1.22
N CYS A 119 -12.73 -4.40 -0.46
CA CYS A 119 -12.35 -5.00 0.82
C CYS A 119 -11.23 -6.03 0.64
N LEU A 120 -11.29 -6.85 -0.41
CA LEU A 120 -10.25 -7.82 -0.73
C LEU A 120 -8.94 -7.13 -1.14
N ALA A 121 -9.01 -6.07 -1.95
CA ALA A 121 -7.86 -5.27 -2.36
C ALA A 121 -7.16 -4.64 -1.15
N LEU A 122 -7.92 -4.00 -0.25
CA LEU A 122 -7.41 -3.43 1.00
C LEU A 122 -6.84 -4.52 1.92
N GLY A 123 -7.52 -5.67 2.05
CA GLY A 123 -7.00 -6.81 2.79
C GLY A 123 -5.65 -7.29 2.24
N LEU A 124 -5.54 -7.50 0.93
CA LEU A 124 -4.30 -7.94 0.27
C LEU A 124 -3.18 -6.89 0.39
N ASN A 125 -3.52 -5.61 0.41
CA ASN A 125 -2.56 -4.54 0.66
C ASN A 125 -1.93 -4.64 2.08
N GLY A 126 -2.62 -5.24 3.05
CA GLY A 126 -2.09 -5.53 4.39
C GLY A 126 -0.83 -6.42 4.40
N PHE A 127 -0.58 -7.21 3.34
CA PHE A 127 0.68 -7.93 3.17
C PHE A 127 1.87 -7.00 2.90
N ALA A 128 1.64 -5.84 2.27
CA ALA A 128 2.67 -4.85 2.00
C ALA A 128 3.19 -4.21 3.29
N PHE A 129 2.30 -3.89 4.24
CA PHE A 129 2.65 -3.33 5.56
C PHE A 129 3.66 -4.20 6.33
N SER A 130 3.45 -5.53 6.33
CA SER A 130 4.38 -6.48 6.96
C SER A 130 5.71 -6.62 6.19
N GLY A 131 5.71 -6.30 4.89
CA GLY A 131 6.89 -6.32 4.03
C GLY A 131 7.76 -5.07 4.17
N PHE A 132 7.26 -3.90 3.78
CA PHE A 132 8.08 -2.71 3.57
C PHE A 132 8.58 -2.09 4.88
N ILE A 133 7.74 -2.02 5.92
CA ILE A 133 8.10 -1.39 7.21
C ILE A 133 9.24 -2.19 7.85
N ALA A 134 9.12 -3.50 7.87
CA ALA A 134 10.13 -4.37 8.46
C ALA A 134 11.44 -4.40 7.64
N THR A 135 11.38 -4.14 6.33
CA THR A 135 12.58 -4.09 5.47
C THR A 135 13.53 -2.95 5.87
N HIS A 136 13.02 -1.85 6.44
CA HIS A 136 13.88 -0.75 6.92
C HIS A 136 14.72 -1.17 8.12
N VAL A 137 14.13 -1.94 9.04
CA VAL A 137 14.82 -2.51 10.21
C VAL A 137 15.81 -3.59 9.79
N ASP A 138 15.42 -4.43 8.84
CA ASP A 138 16.26 -5.51 8.31
C ASP A 138 17.50 -4.96 7.55
N MET A 139 17.43 -3.77 6.95
CA MET A 139 18.53 -3.19 6.18
C MET A 139 19.54 -2.40 7.03
N SER A 140 19.08 -1.70 8.07
CA SER A 140 19.97 -0.97 8.98
C SER A 140 19.35 -0.80 10.37
N PRO A 141 19.58 -1.74 11.31
CA PRO A 141 18.96 -1.69 12.64
C PRO A 141 19.31 -0.42 13.43
N ASP A 142 20.54 0.10 13.29
CA ASP A 142 21.00 1.31 14.00
C ASP A 142 20.40 2.62 13.46
N PHE A 143 19.89 2.62 12.22
CA PHE A 143 19.40 3.82 11.54
C PHE A 143 17.99 3.65 10.95
N ALA A 144 17.26 2.62 11.35
CA ALA A 144 15.97 2.25 10.78
C ALA A 144 14.95 3.39 10.85
N GLY A 145 14.90 4.11 11.98
CA GLY A 145 14.02 5.26 12.16
C GLY A 145 14.35 6.42 11.23
N THR A 146 15.62 6.77 11.09
CA THR A 146 16.07 7.83 10.18
C THR A 146 15.83 7.45 8.72
N LEU A 147 16.07 6.19 8.36
CA LEU A 147 15.82 5.67 7.01
C LEU A 147 14.33 5.71 6.67
N TYR A 148 13.48 5.27 7.62
CA TYR A 148 12.03 5.30 7.46
C TYR A 148 11.50 6.73 7.36
N GLY A 149 11.99 7.65 8.19
CA GLY A 149 11.62 9.07 8.10
C GLY A 149 12.00 9.68 6.75
N PHE A 150 13.19 9.37 6.25
CA PHE A 150 13.65 9.81 4.92
C PHE A 150 12.76 9.25 3.80
N THR A 151 12.50 7.93 3.79
CA THR A 151 11.66 7.33 2.75
C THR A 151 10.21 7.79 2.84
N ASN A 152 9.70 8.05 4.04
CA ASN A 152 8.34 8.55 4.26
C ASN A 152 8.19 10.01 3.81
N PHE A 153 9.20 10.87 4.01
CA PHE A 153 9.20 12.24 3.49
C PHE A 153 9.06 12.25 1.96
N PHE A 154 9.90 11.49 1.25
CA PHE A 154 9.84 11.40 -0.21
C PHE A 154 8.55 10.72 -0.71
N ALA A 155 8.04 9.70 -0.02
CA ALA A 155 6.77 9.08 -0.36
C ALA A 155 5.60 10.06 -0.26
N ASN A 156 5.56 10.91 0.77
CA ASN A 156 4.55 11.95 0.91
C ASN A 156 4.74 13.09 -0.10
N CYS A 157 5.98 13.48 -0.42
CA CYS A 157 6.26 14.43 -1.50
C CYS A 157 5.75 13.92 -2.85
N ASN A 158 5.88 12.62 -3.13
CA ASN A 158 5.30 12.01 -4.32
C ASN A 158 3.77 12.14 -4.34
N GLY A 159 3.12 12.09 -3.18
CA GLY A 159 1.69 12.37 -3.03
C GLY A 159 1.25 13.77 -3.48
N PHE A 160 2.16 14.76 -3.52
CA PHE A 160 1.89 16.08 -4.11
C PHE A 160 2.19 16.15 -5.62
N ILE A 161 3.21 15.42 -6.08
CA ILE A 161 3.63 15.41 -7.49
C ILE A 161 2.60 14.68 -8.35
N VAL A 162 1.99 13.63 -7.81
CA VAL A 162 1.04 12.77 -8.53
C VAL A 162 -0.24 13.50 -8.95
N PRO A 163 -0.97 14.22 -8.09
CA PRO A 163 -2.14 15.01 -8.51
C PRO A 163 -1.77 16.10 -9.52
N ALA A 164 -0.58 16.70 -9.39
CA ALA A 164 -0.10 17.67 -10.36
C ALA A 164 0.16 17.03 -11.73
N PHE A 165 0.75 15.82 -11.77
CA PHE A 165 1.02 15.08 -13.00
C PHE A 165 -0.26 14.52 -13.65
N VAL A 166 -1.17 13.96 -12.84
CA VAL A 166 -2.49 13.49 -13.29
C VAL A 166 -3.32 14.67 -13.80
N GLY A 167 -3.32 15.81 -13.10
CA GLY A 167 -3.96 17.04 -13.55
C GLY A 167 -3.38 17.55 -14.88
N TRP A 168 -2.08 17.43 -15.09
CA TRP A 168 -1.43 17.78 -16.35
C TRP A 168 -1.86 16.84 -17.50
N ILE A 169 -1.89 15.53 -17.25
CA ILE A 169 -2.38 14.53 -18.22
C ILE A 169 -3.85 14.77 -18.59
N ILE A 170 -4.69 15.13 -17.63
CA ILE A 170 -6.11 15.41 -17.88
C ILE A 170 -6.30 16.72 -18.64
N HIS A 171 -5.45 17.72 -18.40
CA HIS A 171 -5.56 19.00 -19.10
C HIS A 171 -5.12 18.94 -20.57
N ASP A 172 -4.25 17.99 -20.93
CA ASP A 172 -3.88 17.71 -22.33
C ASP A 172 -4.71 16.57 -22.97
N GLY A 173 -5.44 15.78 -22.17
CA GLY A 173 -6.29 14.68 -22.62
C GLY A 173 -7.76 14.90 -22.26
N VAL A 174 -8.48 15.61 -23.13
CA VAL A 174 -9.95 15.82 -23.17
C VAL A 174 -10.74 14.73 -22.44
N ILE A 175 -11.21 14.99 -21.22
CA ILE A 175 -12.55 14.58 -20.74
C ILE A 175 -13.03 15.62 -19.70
N VAL A 176 -13.96 16.47 -20.15
CA VAL A 176 -14.86 17.28 -19.30
C VAL A 176 -15.92 16.36 -18.69
#